data_AF-A0AA39QDW5-F1
#
_entry.id   AF-A0AA39QDW5-F1
#
_cell.length_a   1.000
_cell.length_b   1.000
_cell.length_c   1.000
_cell.angle_alpha   90.00
_cell.angle_beta   90.00
_cell.angle_gamma   90.00
#
_symmetry.space_group_name_H-M   'P 1'
#
loop_
_entity.id
_entity.type
_entity.pdbx_description
1 polymer ?
#
loop_
_entity_poly.entity_id
_entity_poly.type
_entity_poly.pdbx_seq_one_letter_code
_entity_poly.pdbx_strand_id
1 'polypeptide(L)'
;VKGYSRDVGNDRADELTAQEANLVVEEATPTNIDVDHEFNVDGAKLSTLTQSQVYHLLQAFTIVMDCPSAEHIIGQVMVTVKEVNGIELLPSRLWPSICGKDILHPIKGILWKALQNAFKIGSFCENLGPQYKKREECPHCKVMEFMEHILVDYNIDRQNVLWQLARELWENRG
;
A
#
# COMPACT_ATOMS: atom_id res chain seq x y z
N VAL A 1 42.24 -1.30 22.55
CA VAL A 1 43.68 -1.53 22.32
C VAL A 1 43.82 -2.01 20.88
N LYS A 2 44.85 -1.59 20.12
CA LYS A 2 45.06 -2.08 18.74
C LYS A 2 45.73 -3.45 18.78
N GLY A 3 45.36 -4.36 17.88
CA GLY A 3 46.05 -5.66 17.78
C GLY A 3 47.56 -5.47 17.54
N TYR A 4 48.38 -6.36 18.11
CA TYR A 4 49.86 -6.32 18.07
C TYR A 4 50.52 -5.14 18.80
N SER A 5 49.89 -4.62 19.86
CA SER A 5 50.47 -3.54 20.69
C SER A 5 51.55 -4.02 21.68
N ARG A 6 51.94 -5.31 21.67
CA ARG A 6 52.80 -5.96 22.69
C ARG A 6 52.25 -5.84 24.10
N ASP A 7 50.93 -5.76 24.22
CA ASP A 7 50.26 -5.77 25.51
C ASP A 7 49.99 -7.22 25.87
N VAL A 8 50.61 -7.68 26.96
CA VAL A 8 50.61 -9.10 27.36
C VAL A 8 49.19 -9.64 27.55
N GLY A 9 48.25 -8.78 27.95
CA GLY A 9 46.82 -9.13 28.08
C GLY A 9 46.15 -9.34 26.72
N ASN A 10 46.31 -8.39 25.80
CA ASN A 10 45.76 -8.49 24.45
C ASN A 10 46.37 -9.66 23.66
N ASP A 11 47.69 -9.83 23.73
CA ASP A 11 48.39 -10.87 22.97
C ASP A 11 48.01 -12.27 23.49
N ARG A 12 47.77 -12.45 24.80
CA ARG A 12 47.22 -13.69 25.35
C ARG A 12 45.77 -13.94 24.95
N ALA A 13 44.95 -12.90 24.87
CA ALA A 13 43.58 -13.04 24.41
C ALA A 13 43.54 -13.49 22.93
N ASP A 14 44.41 -12.92 22.09
CA ASP A 14 44.57 -13.30 20.69
C ASP A 14 45.08 -14.75 20.55
N GLU A 15 46.02 -15.19 21.40
CA GLU A 15 46.47 -16.59 21.46
C GLU A 15 45.36 -17.56 21.85
N LEU A 16 44.51 -17.21 22.82
CA LEU A 16 43.38 -18.03 23.26
C LEU A 16 42.32 -18.16 22.16
N THR A 17 42.00 -17.07 21.46
CA THR A 17 41.07 -17.09 20.31
C THR A 17 41.61 -17.95 19.16
N ALA A 18 42.92 -17.93 18.90
CA ALA A 18 43.55 -18.76 17.89
C ALA A 18 43.54 -20.27 18.28
N GLN A 19 43.66 -20.57 19.57
CA GLN A 19 43.53 -21.95 20.08
C GLN A 19 42.10 -22.46 19.95
N GLU A 20 41.10 -21.64 20.31
CA GLU A 20 39.68 -21.98 20.17
C GLU A 20 39.26 -22.19 18.71
N ALA A 21 39.79 -21.40 17.77
CA ALA A 21 39.47 -21.52 16.34
C ALA A 21 39.96 -22.85 15.71
N ASN A 22 40.90 -23.54 16.33
CA ASN A 22 41.45 -24.81 15.86
C ASN A 22 40.88 -26.05 16.57
N LEU A 23 39.94 -25.87 17.52
CA LEU A 23 39.25 -27.00 18.15
C LEU A 23 38.24 -27.61 17.17
N VAL A 24 38.23 -28.94 17.07
CA VAL A 24 37.24 -29.70 16.30
C VAL A 24 35.87 -29.47 16.95
N VAL A 25 34.81 -29.29 16.15
CA VAL A 25 33.43 -28.95 16.56
C VAL A 25 32.88 -29.82 17.72
N GLU A 26 33.42 -31.03 17.91
CA GLU A 26 33.04 -31.94 19.00
C GLU A 26 33.56 -31.54 20.40
N GLU A 27 34.56 -30.67 20.51
CA GLU A 27 35.06 -30.11 21.79
C GLU A 27 34.48 -28.71 22.10
N ALA A 28 33.68 -28.14 21.20
CA ALA A 28 33.00 -26.88 21.44
C ALA A 28 31.96 -27.07 22.55
N THR A 29 32.17 -26.46 23.71
CA THR A 29 31.15 -26.42 24.77
C THR A 29 29.88 -25.80 24.18
N PRO A 30 28.72 -26.48 24.22
CA PRO A 30 27.49 -25.92 23.69
C PRO A 30 27.21 -24.62 24.44
N THR A 31 27.30 -23.50 23.72
CA THR A 31 27.01 -22.19 24.30
C THR A 31 25.53 -22.19 24.65
N ASN A 32 25.22 -22.05 25.93
CA ASN A 32 23.84 -21.96 26.38
C ASN A 32 23.25 -20.63 25.86
N ILE A 33 22.47 -20.74 24.78
CA ILE A 33 21.72 -19.62 24.17
C ILE A 33 20.34 -19.44 24.81
N ASP A 34 20.05 -20.16 25.89
CA ASP A 34 18.81 -19.99 26.64
C ASP A 34 18.81 -18.61 27.30
N VAL A 35 17.90 -17.76 26.83
CA VAL A 35 17.69 -16.44 27.39
C VAL A 35 16.83 -16.63 28.63
N ASP A 36 17.36 -16.27 29.79
CA ASP A 36 16.63 -16.31 31.05
C ASP A 36 15.25 -15.65 30.87
N HIS A 37 14.22 -16.33 31.35
CA HIS A 37 12.82 -15.97 31.14
C HIS A 37 12.52 -14.54 31.62
N GLU A 38 13.27 -14.01 32.60
CA GLU A 38 13.13 -12.61 33.03
C GLU A 38 13.49 -11.58 31.95
N PHE A 39 14.35 -11.95 30.99
CA PHE A 39 14.74 -11.12 29.84
C PHE A 39 14.03 -11.50 28.55
N ASN A 40 13.23 -12.57 28.56
CA ASN A 40 12.37 -12.97 27.45
C ASN A 40 11.06 -12.14 27.47
N VAL A 41 11.17 -10.86 27.15
CA VAL A 41 10.04 -9.93 27.13
C VAL A 41 9.38 -9.95 25.75
N ASP A 42 8.14 -10.41 25.69
CA ASP A 42 7.34 -10.33 24.47
C ASP A 42 6.80 -8.90 24.25
N GLY A 43 7.09 -8.34 23.07
CA GLY A 43 6.54 -7.07 22.60
C GLY A 43 7.51 -5.89 22.64
N ALA A 44 6.98 -4.69 22.36
CA ALA A 44 7.76 -3.47 22.28
C ALA A 44 7.55 -2.58 23.52
N LYS A 45 8.64 -2.11 24.12
CA LYS A 45 8.57 -1.18 25.26
C LYS A 45 8.03 0.18 24.81
N LEU A 46 6.84 0.54 25.30
CA LEU A 46 6.14 1.79 24.92
C LEU A 46 6.97 3.06 25.16
N SER A 47 7.76 3.10 26.23
CA SER A 47 8.56 4.28 26.57
C SER A 47 9.72 4.53 25.61
N THR A 48 10.12 3.54 24.80
CA THR A 48 11.21 3.64 23.82
C THR A 48 10.72 3.64 22.38
N LEU A 49 9.41 3.47 22.17
CA LEU A 49 8.81 3.46 20.85
C LEU A 49 8.72 4.88 20.27
N THR A 50 9.17 5.03 19.05
CA THR A 50 8.96 6.24 18.25
C THR A 50 7.68 6.14 17.43
N GLN A 51 7.10 7.28 17.04
CA GLN A 51 5.95 7.31 16.16
C GLN A 51 6.18 6.52 14.86
N SER A 52 7.40 6.57 14.30
CA SER A 52 7.74 5.82 13.09
C SER A 52 7.67 4.31 13.31
N GLN A 53 8.22 3.81 14.43
CA GLN A 53 8.16 2.38 14.77
C GLN A 53 6.72 1.94 15.03
N VAL A 54 5.94 2.74 15.77
CA VAL A 54 4.52 2.46 16.00
C VAL A 54 3.74 2.43 14.69
N TYR A 55 4.00 3.36 13.77
CA TYR A 55 3.35 3.39 12.46
C TYR A 55 3.66 2.13 11.64
N HIS A 56 4.92 1.70 11.58
CA HIS A 56 5.29 0.48 10.87
C HIS A 56 4.69 -0.78 11.51
N LEU A 57 4.68 -0.86 12.85
CA LEU A 57 4.05 -1.97 13.56
C LEU A 57 2.54 -2.02 13.25
N LEU A 58 1.85 -0.88 13.36
CA LEU A 58 0.43 -0.79 13.02
C LEU A 58 0.18 -1.17 11.57
N GLN A 59 1.02 -0.71 10.63
CA GLN A 59 0.89 -1.10 9.22
C GLN A 59 1.06 -2.60 9.01
N ALA A 60 2.01 -3.23 9.71
CA ALA A 60 2.23 -4.69 9.66
C ALA A 60 1.09 -5.49 10.32
N PHE A 61 0.48 -4.95 11.39
CA PHE A 61 -0.65 -5.57 12.08
C PHE A 61 -2.02 -5.27 11.45
N THR A 62 -2.11 -4.25 10.59
CA THR A 62 -3.36 -3.91 9.92
C THR A 62 -3.66 -4.99 8.90
N ILE A 63 -4.60 -5.86 9.22
CA ILE A 63 -5.25 -6.72 8.24
C ILE A 63 -5.95 -5.79 7.27
N VAL A 64 -5.48 -5.77 6.02
CA VAL A 64 -6.20 -5.09 4.93
C VAL A 64 -7.54 -5.81 4.82
N MET A 65 -8.62 -5.17 5.27
CA MET A 65 -9.95 -5.69 5.02
C MET A 65 -10.19 -5.62 3.51
N ASP A 66 -10.46 -6.78 2.91
CA ASP A 66 -10.87 -6.85 1.51
C ASP A 66 -12.10 -5.96 1.33
N CYS A 67 -12.07 -5.11 0.31
CA CYS A 67 -13.19 -4.29 -0.11
C CYS A 67 -13.70 -4.87 -1.44
N PRO A 68 -14.71 -5.75 -1.43
CA PRO A 68 -15.16 -6.45 -2.64
C PRO A 68 -15.57 -5.49 -3.76
N SER A 69 -16.12 -4.32 -3.39
CA SER A 69 -16.49 -3.30 -4.37
C SER A 69 -15.30 -2.62 -5.04
N ALA A 70 -14.19 -2.40 -4.30
CA ALA A 70 -12.96 -1.87 -4.87
C ALA A 70 -12.28 -2.91 -5.78
N GLU A 71 -12.26 -4.18 -5.36
CA GLU A 71 -11.72 -5.28 -6.16
C GLU A 71 -12.46 -5.43 -7.49
N HIS A 72 -13.79 -5.30 -7.47
CA HIS A 72 -14.59 -5.35 -8.69
C HIS A 72 -14.21 -4.24 -9.68
N ILE A 73 -14.15 -2.98 -9.22
CA ILE A 73 -13.77 -1.84 -10.06
C ILE A 73 -12.34 -1.99 -10.58
N ILE A 74 -11.39 -2.40 -9.72
CA ILE A 74 -10.01 -2.64 -10.12
C ILE A 74 -9.95 -3.73 -11.19
N GLY A 75 -10.66 -4.84 -11.00
CA GLY A 75 -10.74 -5.94 -11.97
C GLY A 75 -11.29 -5.48 -13.32
N GLN A 76 -12.37 -4.70 -13.31
CA GLN A 76 -12.97 -4.15 -14.53
C GLN A 76 -12.00 -3.22 -15.27
N VAL A 77 -11.36 -2.28 -14.57
CA VAL A 77 -10.34 -1.39 -15.16
C VAL A 77 -9.20 -2.20 -15.78
N MET A 78 -8.74 -3.26 -15.11
CA MET A 78 -7.65 -4.10 -15.63
C MET A 78 -8.06 -4.86 -16.90
N VAL A 79 -9.27 -5.39 -16.95
CA VAL A 79 -9.83 -6.03 -18.15
C VAL A 79 -9.92 -5.01 -19.29
N THR A 80 -10.50 -3.83 -19.05
CA THR A 80 -10.64 -2.78 -20.07
C THR A 80 -9.29 -2.30 -20.59
N VAL A 81 -8.29 -2.11 -19.73
CA VAL A 81 -6.95 -1.72 -20.20
C VAL A 81 -6.31 -2.81 -21.06
N LYS A 82 -6.50 -4.08 -20.71
CA LYS A 82 -6.02 -5.21 -21.53
C LYS A 82 -6.70 -5.24 -22.89
N GLU A 83 -8.01 -4.98 -22.95
CA GLU A 83 -8.77 -4.92 -24.20
C GLU A 83 -8.36 -3.75 -25.10
N VAL A 84 -8.18 -2.56 -24.52
CA VAL A 84 -7.89 -1.33 -25.28
C VAL A 84 -6.42 -1.25 -25.70
N ASN A 85 -5.49 -1.59 -24.81
CA ASN A 85 -4.05 -1.39 -25.03
C ASN A 85 -3.32 -2.70 -25.35
N GLY A 86 -3.94 -3.87 -25.17
CA GLY A 86 -3.26 -5.17 -25.28
C GLY A 86 -2.27 -5.46 -24.14
N ILE A 87 -2.21 -4.61 -23.12
CA ILE A 87 -1.24 -4.70 -22.01
C ILE A 87 -1.91 -5.29 -20.78
N GLU A 88 -1.33 -6.36 -20.25
CA GLU A 88 -1.73 -6.91 -18.95
C GLU A 88 -1.08 -6.11 -17.82
N LEU A 89 -1.92 -5.37 -17.09
CA LEU A 89 -1.50 -4.64 -15.90
C LEU A 89 -1.50 -5.56 -14.68
N LEU A 90 -0.56 -5.34 -13.77
CA LEU A 90 -0.57 -5.95 -12.44
C LEU A 90 -1.32 -5.01 -11.47
N PRO A 91 -2.12 -5.50 -10.50
CA PRO A 91 -2.89 -4.62 -9.61
C PRO A 91 -2.00 -3.61 -8.87
N SER A 92 -0.78 -4.04 -8.50
CA SER A 92 0.21 -3.18 -7.85
C SER A 92 0.74 -2.03 -8.72
N ARG A 93 0.60 -2.12 -10.05
CA ARG A 93 0.98 -1.07 -11.00
C ARG A 93 -0.14 -0.08 -11.29
N LEU A 94 -1.39 -0.40 -10.96
CA LEU A 94 -2.54 0.46 -11.24
C LEU A 94 -2.41 1.82 -10.52
N TRP A 95 -2.12 1.79 -9.21
CA TRP A 95 -2.00 3.01 -8.41
C TRP A 95 -0.86 3.95 -8.86
N PRO A 96 0.39 3.47 -9.07
CA PRO A 96 1.45 4.30 -9.64
C PRO A 96 1.08 4.93 -10.98
N SER A 97 0.33 4.22 -11.82
CA SER A 97 -0.06 4.68 -13.16
C SER A 97 -0.98 5.90 -13.11
N ILE A 98 -1.87 5.98 -12.13
CA ILE A 98 -2.77 7.12 -11.92
C ILE A 98 -2.18 8.21 -11.01
N CYS A 99 -0.95 8.03 -10.52
CA CYS A 99 -0.26 8.93 -9.61
C CYS A 99 0.98 9.60 -10.20
N GLY A 100 1.08 9.66 -11.55
CA GLY A 100 2.17 10.31 -12.27
C GLY A 100 2.46 11.75 -11.81
N LYS A 101 3.67 12.23 -12.12
CA LYS A 101 4.11 13.59 -11.73
C LYS A 101 3.26 14.69 -12.36
N ASP A 102 2.66 14.41 -13.52
CA ASP A 102 1.85 15.35 -14.29
C ASP A 102 0.41 15.49 -13.78
N ILE A 103 0.01 14.65 -12.83
CA ILE A 103 -1.32 14.67 -12.23
C ILE A 103 -1.26 15.50 -10.95
N LEU A 104 -2.17 16.46 -10.80
CA LEU A 104 -2.28 17.27 -9.60
C LEU A 104 -2.70 16.41 -8.40
N HIS A 105 -2.14 16.68 -7.23
CA HIS A 105 -2.47 15.96 -5.99
C HIS A 105 -3.99 15.82 -5.69
N PRO A 106 -4.84 16.86 -5.83
CA PRO A 106 -6.28 16.70 -5.64
C PRO A 106 -6.92 15.71 -6.62
N ILE A 107 -6.42 15.64 -7.86
CA ILE A 107 -6.92 14.71 -8.87
C ILE A 107 -6.54 13.28 -8.51
N LYS A 108 -5.32 13.05 -7.99
CA LYS A 108 -4.91 11.72 -7.48
C LYS A 108 -5.87 11.21 -6.40
N GLY A 109 -6.29 12.10 -5.49
CA GLY A 109 -7.27 11.76 -4.46
C GLY A 109 -8.64 11.39 -5.01
N ILE A 110 -9.08 12.05 -6.09
CA ILE A 110 -10.33 11.72 -6.79
C ILE A 110 -10.22 10.34 -7.47
N LEU A 111 -9.13 10.10 -8.20
CA LEU A 111 -8.90 8.84 -8.91
C LEU A 111 -8.78 7.66 -7.94
N TRP A 112 -8.10 7.86 -6.80
CA TRP A 112 -8.04 6.88 -5.73
C TRP A 112 -9.43 6.51 -5.21
N LYS A 113 -10.25 7.52 -4.89
CA LYS A 113 -11.61 7.29 -4.39
C LYS A 113 -12.49 6.58 -5.42
N ALA A 114 -12.28 6.86 -6.71
CA ALA A 114 -12.99 6.20 -7.80
C ALA A 114 -12.64 4.72 -7.86
N LEU A 115 -11.35 4.37 -7.85
CA LEU A 115 -10.90 2.98 -7.86
C LEU A 115 -11.32 2.20 -6.61
N GLN A 116 -11.37 2.87 -5.46
CA GLN A 116 -11.72 2.26 -4.17
C GLN A 116 -13.22 2.24 -3.87
N ASN A 117 -14.06 2.71 -4.80
CA ASN A 117 -15.50 2.93 -4.58
C ASN A 117 -15.81 3.73 -3.28
N ALA A 118 -14.95 4.70 -2.94
CA ALA A 118 -15.01 5.42 -1.67
C ALA A 118 -15.88 6.68 -1.70
N PHE A 119 -16.58 6.92 -2.81
CA PHE A 119 -17.54 8.02 -2.93
C PHE A 119 -18.85 7.68 -2.24
N LYS A 120 -19.49 8.68 -1.64
CA LYS A 120 -20.79 8.54 -0.96
C LYS A 120 -21.94 8.64 -1.96
N ILE A 121 -22.01 7.66 -2.86
CA ILE A 121 -23.01 7.49 -3.94
C ILE A 121 -23.40 6.01 -4.05
N GLY A 122 -24.46 5.71 -4.81
CA GLY A 122 -24.84 4.32 -5.11
C GLY A 122 -25.24 3.55 -3.86
N SER A 123 -24.79 2.29 -3.78
CA SER A 123 -25.05 1.37 -2.67
C SER A 123 -24.58 1.89 -1.31
N PHE A 124 -23.60 2.79 -1.25
CA PHE A 124 -23.20 3.42 0.00
C PHE A 124 -24.34 4.25 0.62
N CYS A 125 -25.18 4.86 -0.22
CA CYS A 125 -26.28 5.70 0.23
C CYS A 125 -27.47 4.91 0.79
N GLU A 126 -27.63 3.64 0.44
CA GLU A 126 -28.69 2.76 0.97
C GLU A 126 -28.66 2.71 2.51
N ASN A 127 -27.45 2.67 3.07
CA ASN A 127 -27.23 2.50 4.51
C ASN A 127 -27.29 3.82 5.30
N LEU A 128 -27.41 4.98 4.64
CA LEU A 128 -27.33 6.30 5.29
C LEU A 128 -28.68 6.96 5.57
N GLY A 129 -29.77 6.43 5.02
CA GLY A 129 -31.13 6.91 5.23
C GLY A 129 -31.74 7.74 4.08
N PRO A 130 -33.04 8.08 4.20
CA PRO A 130 -33.87 8.55 3.08
C PRO A 130 -33.43 9.88 2.46
N GLN A 131 -32.73 10.72 3.20
CA GLN A 131 -32.18 11.99 2.72
C GLN A 131 -31.08 11.81 1.65
N TYR A 132 -30.45 10.65 1.58
CA TYR A 132 -29.42 10.32 0.60
C TYR A 132 -29.93 9.53 -0.60
N LYS A 133 -31.23 9.19 -0.62
CA LYS A 133 -31.86 8.40 -1.70
C LYS A 133 -31.69 9.01 -3.10
N LYS A 134 -31.57 10.33 -3.20
CA LYS A 134 -31.31 11.04 -4.47
C LYS A 134 -29.89 10.82 -5.04
N ARG A 135 -28.98 10.21 -4.26
CA ARG A 135 -27.58 9.93 -4.64
C ARG A 135 -27.32 8.44 -4.84
N GLU A 136 -28.33 7.62 -4.58
CA GLU A 136 -28.30 6.17 -4.77
C GLU A 136 -28.45 5.83 -6.26
N GLU A 137 -29.41 6.47 -6.92
CA GLU A 137 -29.69 6.26 -8.33
C GLU A 137 -29.48 7.52 -9.15
N CYS A 138 -29.15 7.31 -10.41
CA CYS A 138 -29.16 8.36 -11.40
C CYS A 138 -30.56 8.98 -11.54
N PRO A 139 -30.70 10.32 -11.44
CA PRO A 139 -32.00 10.95 -11.58
C PRO A 139 -32.63 10.74 -12.97
N HIS A 140 -31.81 10.46 -14.00
CA HIS A 140 -32.26 10.29 -15.38
C HIS A 140 -32.31 8.82 -15.80
N CYS A 141 -31.22 8.06 -15.62
CA CYS A 141 -31.13 6.66 -16.06
C CYS A 141 -31.82 5.68 -15.11
N LYS A 142 -32.09 6.07 -13.85
CA LYS A 142 -32.66 5.21 -12.80
C LYS A 142 -31.85 3.93 -12.53
N VAL A 143 -30.56 3.95 -12.85
CA VAL A 143 -29.59 2.90 -12.49
C VAL A 143 -28.81 3.35 -11.26
N MET A 144 -28.23 2.39 -10.54
CA MET A 144 -27.38 2.67 -9.40
C MET A 144 -26.17 3.52 -9.82
N GLU A 145 -25.93 4.60 -9.08
CA GLU A 145 -24.90 5.58 -9.42
C GLU A 145 -23.52 5.14 -8.91
N PHE A 146 -22.61 4.89 -9.84
CA PHE A 146 -21.18 4.67 -9.55
C PHE A 146 -20.33 5.72 -10.25
N MET A 147 -19.05 5.84 -9.86
CA MET A 147 -18.17 6.83 -10.49
C MET A 147 -17.95 6.53 -11.98
N GLU A 148 -17.95 5.25 -12.38
CA GLU A 148 -17.91 4.84 -13.79
C GLU A 148 -19.14 5.35 -14.55
N HIS A 149 -20.34 5.19 -14.00
CA HIS A 149 -21.56 5.73 -14.60
C HIS A 149 -21.44 7.25 -14.80
N ILE A 150 -21.10 8.01 -13.75
CA ILE A 150 -20.95 9.48 -13.83
C ILE A 150 -19.94 9.92 -14.90
N LEU A 151 -18.80 9.25 -14.98
CA LEU A 151 -17.67 9.67 -15.82
C LEU A 151 -17.70 9.09 -17.24
N VAL A 152 -18.28 7.92 -17.45
CA VAL A 152 -18.15 7.12 -18.68
C VAL A 152 -19.50 6.79 -19.30
N ASP A 153 -20.46 6.25 -18.56
CA ASP A 153 -21.70 5.73 -19.17
C ASP A 153 -22.82 6.77 -19.27
N TYR A 154 -22.75 7.83 -18.46
CA TYR A 154 -23.85 8.75 -18.30
C TYR A 154 -23.98 9.74 -19.44
N ASN A 155 -24.77 9.34 -20.44
CA ASN A 155 -25.05 10.07 -21.67
C ASN A 155 -25.88 11.35 -21.42
N ILE A 156 -25.20 12.41 -20.99
CA ILE A 156 -25.69 13.79 -20.98
C ILE A 156 -24.73 14.67 -21.78
N ASP A 157 -25.26 15.69 -22.48
CA ASP A 157 -24.50 16.68 -23.25
C ASP A 157 -23.24 17.21 -22.55
N ARG A 158 -23.28 17.35 -21.21
CA ARG A 158 -22.16 17.83 -20.38
C ARG A 158 -20.96 16.90 -20.38
N GLN A 159 -21.17 15.59 -20.48
CA GLN A 159 -20.10 14.60 -20.55
C GLN A 159 -19.37 14.69 -21.89
N ASN A 160 -20.10 14.93 -22.98
CA ASN A 160 -19.52 15.16 -24.31
C ASN A 160 -18.60 16.38 -24.30
N VAL A 161 -19.01 17.48 -23.65
CA VAL A 161 -18.16 18.66 -23.47
C VAL A 161 -16.90 18.33 -22.67
N LEU A 162 -17.02 17.56 -21.57
CA LEU A 162 -15.86 17.15 -20.77
C LEU A 162 -14.86 16.33 -21.60
N TRP A 163 -15.35 15.33 -22.36
CA TRP A 163 -14.49 14.49 -23.20
C TRP A 163 -13.92 15.24 -24.41
N GLN A 164 -14.65 16.21 -24.94
CA GLN A 164 -14.14 17.11 -25.96
C GLN A 164 -12.98 17.94 -25.40
N LEU A 165 -13.14 18.57 -24.24
CA LEU A 165 -12.06 19.33 -23.60
C LEU A 165 -10.86 18.44 -23.24
N ALA A 166 -11.12 17.20 -22.80
CA ALA A 166 -10.07 16.22 -22.54
C ALA A 166 -9.29 15.87 -23.82
N ARG A 167 -10.00 15.69 -24.95
CA ARG A 167 -9.39 15.44 -26.26
C ARG A 167 -8.57 16.65 -26.74
N GLU A 168 -9.14 17.85 -26.68
CA GLU A 168 -8.44 19.08 -27.06
C GLU A 168 -7.17 19.29 -26.22
N LEU A 169 -7.24 19.02 -24.91
CA LEU A 169 -6.07 19.11 -24.04
C LEU A 169 -5.00 18.06 -24.37
N TRP A 170 -5.41 16.86 -24.77
CA TRP A 170 -4.51 15.79 -25.19
C TRP A 170 -3.82 16.12 -26.52
N GLU A 171 -4.57 16.61 -27.50
CA GLU A 171 -4.07 16.99 -28.83
C GLU A 171 -3.17 18.23 -28.81
N ASN A 172 -3.46 19.19 -27.91
CA ASN A 172 -2.64 20.41 -27.74
C ASN A 172 -1.34 20.18 -26.95
N ARG A 173 -1.11 18.99 -26.37
CA ARG A 173 0.15 18.60 -25.71
C ARG A 173 1.02 17.70 -26.61
N GLY A 174 1.09 18.04 -27.89
CA GLY A 174 2.14 17.60 -28.82
C GLY A 174 3.40 18.45 -28.70
#